data_AF-A0A349R2P1-F1
#
_entry.id   AF-A0A349R2P1-F1
#
_cell.length_a   1.000
_cell.length_b   1.000
_cell.length_c   1.000
_cell.angle_alpha   90.00
_cell.angle_beta   90.00
_cell.angle_gamma   90.00
#
_symmetry.space_group_name_H-M   'P 1'
#
loop_
_entity.id
_entity.type
_entity.pdbx_description
1 polymer ?
#
loop_
_entity_poly.entity_id
_entity_poly.type
_entity_poly.pdbx_seq_one_letter_code
_entity_poly.pdbx_strand_id
1 'polypeptide(L)'
;DSIVMIKKIMLWTIAVLVLLAIVAWGGYILRQQESYKSLVHKKSKALLTISLDDILLNQFFNKWQSAPKEGQDFGKKLSKLKDNGIDIKANVFLFALEPHPKNFYAFFQLKNKQQFLTFLKDVLQVGAVESDLAPDVSYAYHQPSKIAFIWKGDDLLLGLGFDLDTKKEEMLQLIQSKEDRVTIEQFINRPSTLTGKSLRYSNISTDNFIELDLKGDHVEVSGEFFSTDWNFPKEYLVRELASAKYIGKAWINIPNSQFKNQLKQLLSELPLAADSIITHLDGNYVDIEILKNKVIQTDTIINYAVDENFETIEEKTPYETKVPDVRIAMRGDSDMSRFLPNKLFYHWFQKQDKGFSLLSTSKDIDKLNVAYNKTVELSHVAVHLADWPNEAKISPILLLKTIASDITLSLKVADHNRLVLQGTIGDYSH
;
A
#
# COMPACT_ATOMS: atom_id res chain seq x y z
N ASP A 1 12.34 -59.64 -11.95
CA ASP A 1 12.55 -59.31 -10.51
C ASP A 1 12.97 -57.88 -10.24
N SER A 2 13.94 -57.31 -10.97
CA SER A 2 14.38 -55.91 -10.82
C SER A 2 13.25 -54.86 -10.95
N ILE A 3 12.34 -55.00 -11.91
CA ILE A 3 11.20 -54.07 -12.11
C ILE A 3 10.20 -54.11 -10.93
N VAL A 4 9.98 -55.29 -10.33
CA VAL A 4 9.08 -55.45 -9.18
C VAL A 4 9.70 -54.83 -7.92
N MET A 5 11.03 -54.94 -7.77
CA MET A 5 11.78 -54.35 -6.67
C MET A 5 11.82 -52.82 -6.76
N ILE A 6 12.01 -52.25 -7.95
CA ILE A 6 11.95 -50.80 -8.20
C ILE A 6 10.55 -50.24 -7.89
N LYS A 7 9.47 -50.91 -8.32
CA LYS A 7 8.10 -50.50 -8.00
C LYS A 7 7.81 -50.50 -6.49
N LYS A 8 8.30 -51.50 -5.76
CA LYS A 8 8.17 -51.54 -4.30
C LYS A 8 8.94 -50.40 -3.63
N ILE A 9 10.19 -50.15 -4.02
CA ILE A 9 11.00 -49.06 -3.46
C ILE A 9 10.34 -47.70 -3.75
N MET A 10 9.87 -47.48 -4.98
CA MET A 10 9.17 -46.24 -5.36
C MET A 10 7.89 -46.04 -4.54
N LEU A 11 7.10 -47.09 -4.33
CA LEU A 11 5.90 -47.05 -3.49
C LEU A 11 6.24 -46.68 -2.03
N TRP A 12 7.30 -47.26 -1.47
CA TRP A 12 7.79 -46.92 -0.13
C TRP A 12 8.28 -45.48 -0.05
N THR A 13 9.03 -44.99 -1.05
CA THR A 13 9.48 -43.59 -1.10
C THR A 13 8.30 -42.63 -1.15
N ILE A 14 7.30 -42.90 -2.00
CA ILE A 14 6.07 -42.09 -2.08
C ILE A 14 5.32 -42.13 -0.74
N ALA A 15 5.17 -43.30 -0.13
CA ALA A 15 4.50 -43.44 1.16
C ALA A 15 5.21 -42.64 2.28
N VAL A 16 6.53 -42.66 2.32
CA VAL A 16 7.33 -41.87 3.27
C VAL A 16 7.19 -40.37 3.00
N LEU A 17 7.22 -39.94 1.72
CA LEU A 17 7.02 -38.54 1.36
C LEU A 17 5.61 -38.04 1.74
N VAL A 18 4.58 -38.85 1.50
CA VAL A 18 3.20 -38.53 1.90
C VAL A 18 3.08 -38.46 3.43
N LEU A 19 3.69 -39.38 4.16
CA LEU A 19 3.69 -39.35 5.62
C LEU A 19 4.39 -38.09 6.17
N LEU A 20 5.54 -37.72 5.61
CA LEU A 20 6.25 -36.48 5.97
C LEU A 20 5.40 -35.25 5.66
N ALA A 21 4.70 -35.23 4.53
CA ALA A 21 3.78 -34.14 4.18
C ALA A 21 2.63 -34.02 5.18
N ILE A 22 2.02 -35.13 5.61
CA ILE A 22 0.95 -35.15 6.63
C ILE A 22 1.47 -34.62 7.97
N VAL A 23 2.66 -35.05 8.41
CA VAL A 23 3.25 -34.59 9.67
C VAL A 23 3.56 -33.09 9.61
N ALA A 24 4.15 -32.61 8.51
CA ALA A 24 4.42 -31.19 8.29
C ALA A 24 3.13 -30.36 8.28
N TRP A 25 2.10 -30.84 7.60
CA TRP A 25 0.79 -30.19 7.54
C TRP A 25 0.08 -30.16 8.90
N GLY A 26 0.15 -31.25 9.66
CA GLY A 26 -0.35 -31.30 11.03
C GLY A 26 0.37 -30.31 11.94
N GLY A 27 1.70 -30.21 11.85
CA GLY A 27 2.48 -29.21 12.58
C GLY A 27 2.11 -27.77 12.21
N TYR A 28 1.87 -27.50 10.92
CA TYR A 28 1.40 -26.21 10.43
C TYR A 28 0.05 -25.83 11.06
N ILE A 29 -0.94 -26.73 11.01
CA ILE A 29 -2.28 -26.49 11.60
C ILE A 29 -2.18 -26.26 13.12
N LEU A 30 -1.36 -27.03 13.82
CA LEU A 30 -1.21 -26.88 15.27
C LEU A 30 -0.61 -25.51 15.64
N ARG A 31 0.42 -25.05 14.91
CA ARG A 31 1.00 -23.70 15.13
C ARG A 31 0.00 -22.59 14.80
N GLN A 32 -0.82 -22.78 13.77
CA GLN A 32 -1.91 -21.87 13.42
C GLN A 32 -2.93 -21.77 14.57
N GLN A 33 -3.39 -22.89 15.13
CA GLN A 33 -4.30 -22.89 16.28
C GLN A 33 -3.68 -22.28 17.54
N GLU A 34 -2.40 -22.57 17.81
CA GLU A 34 -1.70 -22.02 18.96
C GLU A 34 -1.60 -20.49 18.89
N SER A 35 -1.51 -19.92 17.67
CA SER A 35 -1.50 -18.47 17.48
C SER A 35 -2.80 -17.78 17.91
N TYR A 36 -3.94 -18.47 17.93
CA TYR A 36 -5.21 -17.88 18.40
C TYR A 36 -5.25 -17.67 19.92
N LYS A 37 -4.28 -18.23 20.64
CA LYS A 37 -4.06 -17.96 22.07
C LYS A 37 -3.23 -16.70 22.31
N SER A 38 -2.77 -16.01 21.25
CA SER A 38 -2.13 -14.71 21.36
C SER A 38 -3.07 -13.70 22.01
N LEU A 39 -2.50 -12.82 22.83
CA LEU A 39 -3.22 -11.85 23.63
C LEU A 39 -3.40 -10.53 22.87
N VAL A 40 -4.59 -9.93 23.01
CA VAL A 40 -4.91 -8.57 22.59
C VAL A 40 -5.64 -7.83 23.70
N HIS A 41 -5.72 -6.51 23.61
CA HIS A 41 -6.48 -5.72 24.57
C HIS A 41 -7.99 -5.82 24.32
N LYS A 42 -8.82 -6.01 25.35
CA LYS A 42 -10.28 -6.19 25.20
C LYS A 42 -11.01 -5.01 24.58
N LYS A 43 -10.43 -3.81 24.64
CA LYS A 43 -10.97 -2.57 24.03
C LYS A 43 -10.50 -2.32 22.59
N SER A 44 -9.87 -3.30 21.95
CA SER A 44 -9.34 -3.14 20.60
C SER A 44 -10.45 -2.79 19.60
N LYS A 45 -10.17 -1.85 18.69
CA LYS A 45 -11.07 -1.36 17.65
C LYS A 45 -10.64 -1.77 16.25
N ALA A 46 -9.36 -2.09 16.08
CA ALA A 46 -8.82 -2.63 14.85
C ALA A 46 -7.79 -3.72 15.15
N LEU A 47 -7.62 -4.64 14.20
CA LEU A 47 -6.60 -5.67 14.19
C LEU A 47 -5.79 -5.60 12.89
N LEU A 48 -4.50 -5.82 13.00
CA LEU A 48 -3.59 -6.09 11.91
C LEU A 48 -3.01 -7.48 12.13
N THR A 49 -3.38 -8.43 11.27
CA THR A 49 -2.92 -9.82 11.33
C THR A 49 -1.83 -10.01 10.29
N ILE A 50 -0.71 -10.60 10.71
CA ILE A 50 0.42 -10.94 9.84
C ILE A 50 0.63 -12.45 9.94
N SER A 51 0.39 -13.16 8.85
CA SER A 51 0.55 -14.62 8.77
C SER A 51 1.97 -14.93 8.35
N LEU A 52 2.87 -15.09 9.33
CA LEU A 52 4.29 -15.28 9.09
C LEU A 52 4.54 -16.58 8.34
N ASP A 53 3.92 -17.68 8.75
CA ASP A 53 4.12 -18.97 8.08
C ASP A 53 3.69 -18.91 6.59
N ASP A 54 2.58 -18.24 6.27
CA ASP A 54 2.14 -18.05 4.87
C ASP A 54 3.15 -17.23 4.07
N ILE A 55 3.62 -16.10 4.62
CA ILE A 55 4.66 -15.26 3.98
C ILE A 55 5.92 -16.09 3.74
N LEU A 56 6.37 -16.84 4.75
CA LEU A 56 7.60 -17.62 4.68
C LEU A 56 7.52 -18.78 3.69
N LEU A 57 6.41 -19.51 3.68
CA LEU A 57 6.19 -20.61 2.73
C LEU A 57 6.13 -20.08 1.30
N ASN A 58 5.37 -19.01 1.05
CA ASN A 58 5.23 -18.45 -0.29
C ASN A 58 6.58 -17.92 -0.82
N GLN A 59 7.36 -17.24 0.03
CA GLN A 59 8.70 -16.77 -0.31
C GLN A 59 9.68 -17.92 -0.53
N PHE A 60 9.66 -18.94 0.34
CA PHE A 60 10.55 -20.09 0.22
C PHE A 60 10.29 -20.87 -1.07
N PHE A 61 9.03 -21.21 -1.38
CA PHE A 61 8.71 -21.96 -2.60
C PHE A 61 9.02 -21.17 -3.87
N ASN A 62 8.72 -19.87 -3.88
CA ASN A 62 9.04 -19.03 -5.03
C ASN A 62 10.56 -18.97 -5.28
N LYS A 63 11.35 -18.65 -4.25
CA LYS A 63 12.82 -18.58 -4.37
C LYS A 63 13.45 -19.94 -4.67
N TRP A 64 12.91 -21.03 -4.13
CA TRP A 64 13.38 -22.37 -4.44
C TRP A 64 13.15 -22.73 -5.91
N GLN A 65 12.00 -22.36 -6.47
CA GLN A 65 11.65 -22.63 -7.86
C GLN A 65 12.44 -21.76 -8.85
N SER A 66 12.66 -20.48 -8.51
CA SER A 66 13.37 -19.53 -9.38
C SER A 66 14.90 -19.65 -9.28
N ALA A 67 15.45 -19.85 -8.07
CA ALA A 67 16.89 -19.93 -7.83
C ALA A 67 17.23 -20.75 -6.56
N PRO A 68 17.54 -22.06 -6.69
CA PRO A 68 17.77 -22.95 -5.53
C PRO A 68 18.86 -22.48 -4.55
N LYS A 69 19.87 -21.73 -5.01
CA LYS A 69 20.92 -21.16 -4.15
C LYS A 69 20.39 -20.00 -3.29
N GLU A 70 19.51 -19.16 -3.84
CA GLU A 70 18.88 -18.05 -3.11
C GLU A 70 17.89 -18.58 -2.06
N GLY A 71 17.20 -19.68 -2.36
CA GLY A 71 16.36 -20.38 -1.39
C GLY A 71 17.15 -20.88 -0.17
N GLN A 72 18.38 -21.39 -0.37
CA GLN A 72 19.25 -21.80 0.75
C GLN A 72 19.72 -20.61 1.60
N ASP A 73 20.08 -19.49 0.97
CA ASP A 73 20.49 -18.29 1.70
C ASP A 73 19.33 -17.61 2.43
N PHE A 74 18.12 -17.65 1.87
CA PHE A 74 16.90 -17.25 2.57
C PHE A 74 16.67 -18.09 3.83
N GLY A 75 16.84 -19.42 3.73
CA GLY A 75 16.77 -20.33 4.88
C GLY A 75 17.76 -19.98 6.01
N LYS A 76 18.98 -19.57 5.67
CA LYS A 76 19.99 -19.11 6.65
C LYS A 76 19.64 -17.76 7.29
N LYS A 77 19.04 -16.83 6.53
CA LYS A 77 18.54 -15.57 7.11
C LYS A 77 17.37 -15.84 8.06
N LEU A 78 16.51 -16.78 7.71
CA LEU A 78 15.38 -17.20 8.53
C LEU A 78 15.82 -17.78 9.87
N SER A 79 16.88 -18.60 9.90
CA SER A 79 17.39 -19.16 11.14
C SER A 79 17.91 -18.06 12.09
N LYS A 80 18.53 -16.99 11.58
CA LYS A 80 18.93 -15.84 12.40
C LYS A 80 17.75 -15.08 12.99
N LEU A 81 16.64 -14.97 12.26
CA LEU A 81 15.40 -14.35 12.76
C LEU A 81 14.71 -15.21 13.82
N LYS A 82 14.88 -16.54 13.78
CA LYS A 82 14.34 -17.47 14.77
C LYS A 82 15.00 -17.33 16.15
N ASP A 83 16.25 -16.86 16.20
CA ASP A 83 17.04 -16.71 17.43
C ASP A 83 16.94 -15.30 18.03
N ASN A 84 15.79 -14.64 17.86
CA ASN A 84 15.56 -13.26 18.33
C ASN A 84 15.16 -13.15 19.82
N GLY A 85 15.07 -14.27 20.54
CA GLY A 85 14.67 -14.30 21.95
C GLY A 85 13.18 -14.04 22.22
N ILE A 86 12.34 -13.89 21.19
CA ILE A 86 10.89 -13.63 21.28
C ILE A 86 10.09 -14.87 20.89
N ASP A 87 8.99 -15.16 21.60
CA ASP A 87 8.04 -16.19 21.21
C ASP A 87 7.10 -15.71 20.10
N ILE A 88 7.58 -15.77 18.86
CA ILE A 88 6.78 -15.44 17.68
C ILE A 88 5.95 -16.65 17.23
N LYS A 89 4.62 -16.51 17.26
CA LYS A 89 3.65 -17.50 16.79
C LYS A 89 3.48 -17.46 15.25
N ALA A 90 2.77 -18.43 14.68
CA ALA A 90 2.52 -18.51 13.23
C ALA A 90 1.82 -17.26 12.67
N ASN A 91 0.86 -16.73 13.42
CA ASN A 91 0.23 -15.44 13.14
C ASN A 91 0.55 -14.45 14.26
N VAL A 92 0.87 -13.23 13.87
CA VAL A 92 1.03 -12.11 14.77
C VAL A 92 -0.21 -11.24 14.67
N PHE A 93 -0.88 -11.03 15.80
CA PHE A 93 -2.05 -10.17 15.89
C PHE A 93 -1.65 -8.88 16.58
N LEU A 94 -1.54 -7.80 15.80
CA LEU A 94 -1.39 -6.48 16.35
C LEU A 94 -2.77 -5.84 16.52
N PHE A 95 -2.99 -5.14 17.62
CA PHE A 95 -4.25 -4.48 17.94
C PHE A 95 -4.07 -2.98 18.05
N ALA A 96 -5.16 -2.25 17.86
CA ALA A 96 -5.19 -0.83 18.14
C ALA A 96 -6.45 -0.44 18.92
N LEU A 97 -6.32 0.60 19.75
CA LEU A 97 -7.41 1.10 20.60
C LEU A 97 -8.34 2.08 19.88
N GLU A 98 -7.94 2.53 18.69
CA GLU A 98 -8.66 3.51 17.87
C GLU A 98 -9.19 2.86 16.57
N PRO A 99 -10.35 3.29 16.03
CA PRO A 99 -10.88 2.77 14.76
C PRO A 99 -10.00 3.06 13.53
N HIS A 100 -9.29 4.19 13.53
CA HIS A 100 -8.39 4.63 12.45
C HIS A 100 -6.96 4.78 12.99
N PRO A 101 -6.30 3.66 13.31
CA PRO A 101 -5.09 3.71 14.10
C PRO A 101 -3.88 4.16 13.28
N LYS A 102 -3.07 5.02 13.88
CA LYS A 102 -1.69 5.28 13.42
C LYS A 102 -0.69 4.29 14.02
N ASN A 103 -1.06 3.67 15.14
CA ASN A 103 -0.21 2.81 15.96
C ASN A 103 -0.92 1.49 16.26
N PHE A 104 -0.16 0.40 16.14
CA PHE A 104 -0.58 -0.95 16.46
C PHE A 104 0.35 -1.54 17.52
N TYR A 105 -0.19 -2.42 18.35
CA TYR A 105 0.50 -3.03 19.47
C TYR A 105 0.37 -4.55 19.44
N ALA A 106 1.39 -5.29 19.85
CA ALA A 106 1.30 -6.74 20.00
C ALA A 106 1.97 -7.21 21.29
N PHE A 107 1.29 -8.08 22.02
CA PHE A 107 1.85 -8.76 23.18
C PHE A 107 2.63 -10.00 22.74
N PHE A 108 3.82 -10.16 23.30
CA PHE A 108 4.70 -11.31 23.13
C PHE A 108 5.26 -11.75 24.48
N GLN A 109 5.86 -12.95 24.51
CA GLN A 109 6.68 -13.41 25.62
C GLN A 109 8.14 -13.48 25.19
N LEU A 110 9.06 -13.13 26.09
CA LEU A 110 10.48 -13.33 25.92
C LEU A 110 10.82 -14.78 26.26
N LYS A 111 11.41 -15.51 25.30
CA LYS A 111 12.02 -16.82 25.54
C LYS A 111 13.40 -16.68 26.19
N ASN A 112 14.13 -15.65 25.79
CA ASN A 112 15.48 -15.40 26.27
C ASN A 112 15.78 -13.89 26.19
N LYS A 113 15.78 -13.24 27.36
CA LYS A 113 16.05 -11.80 27.48
C LYS A 113 17.41 -11.40 26.91
N GLN A 114 18.45 -12.22 27.09
CA GLN A 114 19.79 -11.92 26.59
C GLN A 114 19.83 -11.93 25.05
N GLN A 115 19.21 -12.94 24.42
CA GLN A 115 19.09 -13.01 22.96
C GLN A 115 18.28 -11.84 22.40
N PHE A 116 17.20 -11.44 23.09
CA PHE A 116 16.41 -10.28 22.71
C PHE A 116 17.24 -8.98 22.76
N LEU A 117 18.01 -8.76 23.83
CA LEU A 117 18.89 -7.58 23.92
C LEU A 117 19.98 -7.58 22.84
N THR A 118 20.55 -8.74 22.53
CA THR A 118 21.48 -8.92 21.41
C THR A 118 20.80 -8.60 20.08
N PHE A 119 19.57 -9.07 19.86
CA PHE A 119 18.80 -8.78 18.65
C PHE A 119 18.52 -7.27 18.50
N LEU A 120 18.10 -6.59 19.57
CA LEU A 120 17.88 -5.13 19.55
C LEU A 120 19.15 -4.37 19.16
N LYS A 121 20.31 -4.77 19.69
CA LYS A 121 21.58 -4.09 19.45
C LYS A 121 22.19 -4.42 18.08
N ASP A 122 22.29 -5.70 17.76
CA ASP A 122 23.12 -6.16 16.64
C ASP A 122 22.32 -6.28 15.32
N VAL A 123 21.01 -6.53 15.41
CA VAL A 123 20.15 -6.69 14.23
C VAL A 123 19.35 -5.42 13.95
N LEU A 124 18.65 -4.89 14.97
CA LEU A 124 17.85 -3.68 14.80
C LEU A 124 18.65 -2.39 14.98
N GLN A 125 19.87 -2.45 15.53
CA GLN A 125 20.74 -1.29 15.75
C GLN A 125 20.05 -0.19 16.57
N VAL A 126 19.27 -0.58 17.58
CA VAL A 126 18.61 0.37 18.48
C VAL A 126 19.66 1.16 19.26
N GLY A 127 19.62 2.48 19.16
CA GLY A 127 20.66 3.36 19.70
C GLY A 127 20.74 3.38 21.23
N ALA A 128 19.61 3.40 21.93
CA ALA A 128 19.58 3.42 23.39
C ALA A 128 18.38 2.64 23.95
N VAL A 129 18.63 1.92 25.04
CA VAL A 129 17.60 1.30 25.89
C VAL A 129 17.46 2.14 27.14
N GLU A 130 16.25 2.66 27.36
CA GLU A 130 15.86 3.34 28.58
C GLU A 130 15.50 2.28 29.62
N SER A 131 16.37 2.11 30.62
CA SER A 131 16.12 1.22 31.75
C SER A 131 15.38 2.00 32.85
N ASP A 132 14.55 1.31 33.62
CA ASP A 132 13.84 1.85 34.79
C ASP A 132 12.82 2.97 34.48
N LEU A 133 12.12 2.88 33.35
CA LEU A 133 10.96 3.74 33.06
C LEU A 133 9.88 3.63 34.16
N ALA A 134 9.79 2.45 34.76
CA ALA A 134 9.05 2.11 35.98
C ALA A 134 9.73 0.87 36.62
N PRO A 135 9.32 0.40 37.82
CA PRO A 135 9.95 -0.76 38.45
C PRO A 135 9.98 -1.99 37.54
N ASP A 136 11.18 -2.43 37.17
CA ASP A 136 11.45 -3.55 36.24
C ASP A 136 10.86 -3.36 34.83
N VAL A 137 10.71 -2.12 34.37
CA VAL A 137 10.24 -1.80 33.01
C VAL A 137 11.34 -1.13 32.21
N SER A 138 11.60 -1.64 31.02
CA SER A 138 12.54 -1.04 30.07
C SER A 138 11.86 -0.72 28.75
N TYR A 139 12.38 0.29 28.07
CA TYR A 139 11.85 0.80 26.80
C TYR A 139 12.97 0.99 25.78
N ALA A 140 12.64 0.72 24.51
CA ALA A 140 13.55 0.89 23.39
C ALA A 140 12.75 1.36 22.16
N TYR A 141 13.26 2.36 21.45
CA TYR A 141 12.62 2.86 20.23
C TYR A 141 13.60 2.92 19.06
N HIS A 142 13.20 2.31 17.95
CA HIS A 142 13.91 2.40 16.68
C HIS A 142 13.17 3.32 15.72
N GLN A 143 13.55 4.60 15.73
CA GLN A 143 12.92 5.64 14.90
C GLN A 143 12.93 5.34 13.39
N PRO A 144 14.02 4.81 12.77
CA PRO A 144 14.03 4.49 11.34
C PRO A 144 12.98 3.45 10.93
N SER A 145 12.80 2.40 11.74
CA SER A 145 11.80 1.35 11.46
C SER A 145 10.43 1.65 12.05
N LYS A 146 10.27 2.71 12.86
CA LYS A 146 9.02 3.07 13.52
C LYS A 146 8.48 1.95 14.43
N ILE A 147 9.40 1.32 15.17
CA ILE A 147 9.09 0.21 16.09
C ILE A 147 9.57 0.57 17.49
N ALA A 148 8.70 0.41 18.48
CA ALA A 148 9.04 0.53 19.90
C ALA A 148 8.84 -0.80 20.62
N PHE A 149 9.61 -1.01 21.67
CA PHE A 149 9.55 -2.17 22.54
C PHE A 149 9.45 -1.69 23.98
N ILE A 150 8.53 -2.26 24.75
CA ILE A 150 8.48 -2.12 26.20
C ILE A 150 8.36 -3.51 26.82
N TRP A 151 9.15 -3.81 27.84
CA TRP A 151 9.11 -5.13 28.48
C TRP A 151 9.21 -5.04 29.99
N LYS A 152 8.59 -6.01 30.67
CA LYS A 152 8.58 -6.20 32.12
C LYS A 152 8.68 -7.68 32.46
N GLY A 153 9.75 -8.10 33.13
CA GLY A 153 10.07 -9.52 33.26
C GLY A 153 10.14 -10.20 31.88
N ASP A 154 9.29 -11.21 31.66
CA ASP A 154 9.16 -11.94 30.39
C ASP A 154 8.06 -11.39 29.46
N ASP A 155 7.25 -10.42 29.91
CA ASP A 155 6.23 -9.81 29.07
C ASP A 155 6.85 -8.75 28.16
N LEU A 156 6.56 -8.83 26.86
CA LEU A 156 6.98 -7.87 25.85
C LEU A 156 5.75 -7.27 25.16
N LEU A 157 5.73 -5.96 25.00
CA LEU A 157 4.80 -5.26 24.12
C LEU A 157 5.60 -4.57 23.02
N LEU A 158 5.27 -4.91 21.79
CA LEU A 158 5.79 -4.26 20.59
C LEU A 158 4.80 -3.20 20.13
N GLY A 159 5.27 -2.00 19.82
CA GLY A 159 4.52 -0.96 19.12
C GLY A 159 5.05 -0.79 17.70
N LEU A 160 4.14 -0.66 16.73
CA LEU A 160 4.42 -0.39 15.32
C LEU A 160 3.60 0.83 14.90
N GLY A 161 4.26 1.90 14.45
CA GLY A 161 3.56 3.12 14.05
C GLY A 161 4.36 4.40 14.26
N PHE A 162 3.69 5.52 14.12
CA PHE A 162 4.32 6.84 14.13
C PHE A 162 4.34 7.43 15.56
N ASP A 163 5.35 8.27 15.83
CA ASP A 163 5.46 9.06 17.07
C ASP A 163 5.42 8.21 18.36
N LEU A 164 5.92 6.97 18.29
CA LEU A 164 5.91 6.02 19.42
C LEU A 164 6.78 6.47 20.61
N ASP A 165 7.71 7.39 20.39
CA ASP A 165 8.47 8.08 21.43
C ASP A 165 7.59 8.95 22.33
N THR A 166 6.49 9.49 21.80
CA THR A 166 5.49 10.26 22.57
C THR A 166 4.42 9.38 23.23
N LYS A 167 4.40 8.08 22.93
CA LYS A 167 3.39 7.11 23.39
C LYS A 167 3.86 6.20 24.53
N LYS A 168 4.97 6.53 25.20
CA LYS A 168 5.55 5.72 26.29
C LYS A 168 4.56 5.44 27.42
N GLU A 169 3.80 6.44 27.86
CA GLU A 169 2.82 6.28 28.94
C GLU A 169 1.68 5.32 28.55
N GLU A 170 1.19 5.41 27.32
CA GLU A 170 0.16 4.51 26.80
C GLU A 170 0.69 3.06 26.74
N MET A 171 1.92 2.88 26.23
CA MET A 171 2.58 1.58 26.21
C MET A 171 2.86 1.03 27.62
N LEU A 172 3.21 1.89 28.57
CA LEU A 172 3.40 1.54 29.98
C LEU A 172 2.10 1.06 30.63
N GLN A 173 0.98 1.72 30.34
CA GLN A 173 -0.34 1.29 30.82
C GLN A 173 -0.71 -0.08 30.22
N LEU A 174 -0.48 -0.28 28.91
CA LEU A 174 -0.78 -1.53 28.22
C LEU A 174 0.04 -2.73 28.73
N ILE A 175 1.34 -2.54 29.00
CA ILE A 175 2.18 -3.61 29.55
C ILE A 175 1.81 -3.94 31.01
N GLN A 176 1.14 -3.03 31.72
CA GLN A 176 0.69 -3.23 33.10
C GLN A 176 -0.73 -3.80 33.21
N SER A 177 -1.61 -3.58 32.23
CA SER A 177 -3.03 -3.99 32.26
C SER A 177 -3.25 -5.46 31.89
N LYS A 178 -2.77 -6.39 32.71
CA LYS A 178 -2.90 -7.84 32.44
C LYS A 178 -4.36 -8.33 32.43
N GLU A 179 -5.20 -7.75 33.27
CA GLU A 179 -6.63 -8.03 33.40
C GLU A 179 -7.47 -7.60 32.19
N ASP A 180 -6.93 -6.72 31.35
CA ASP A 180 -7.58 -6.24 30.13
C ASP A 180 -7.15 -7.04 28.89
N ARG A 181 -6.30 -8.06 29.06
CA ARG A 181 -5.84 -8.94 27.98
C ARG A 181 -6.79 -10.12 27.79
N VAL A 182 -7.15 -10.38 26.55
CA VAL A 182 -7.99 -11.52 26.14
C VAL A 182 -7.32 -12.23 24.97
N THR A 183 -7.55 -13.53 24.81
CA THR A 183 -7.04 -14.26 23.66
C THR A 183 -7.84 -13.90 22.39
N ILE A 184 -7.24 -14.08 21.22
CA ILE A 184 -7.95 -13.86 19.94
C ILE A 184 -9.18 -14.76 19.83
N GLU A 185 -9.10 -16.02 20.27
CA GLU A 185 -10.25 -16.94 20.29
C GLU A 185 -11.39 -16.52 21.23
N GLN A 186 -11.09 -15.73 22.26
CA GLN A 186 -12.10 -15.11 23.13
C GLN A 186 -12.63 -13.79 22.55
N PHE A 187 -11.77 -13.05 21.83
CA PHE A 187 -12.10 -11.74 21.29
C PHE A 187 -12.96 -11.82 20.02
N ILE A 188 -12.73 -12.82 19.17
CA ILE A 188 -13.41 -13.00 17.87
C ILE A 188 -13.96 -14.42 17.78
N ASN A 189 -15.27 -14.54 17.51
CA ASN A 189 -15.98 -15.83 17.46
C ASN A 189 -15.42 -16.83 16.42
N ARG A 190 -14.78 -16.33 15.35
CA ARG A 190 -14.18 -17.15 14.28
C ARG A 190 -12.79 -16.63 13.90
N PRO A 191 -11.74 -16.89 14.70
CA PRO A 191 -10.39 -16.38 14.45
C PRO A 191 -9.80 -16.72 13.08
N SER A 192 -10.25 -17.83 12.49
CA SER A 192 -9.83 -18.25 11.16
C SER A 192 -10.22 -17.28 10.04
N THR A 193 -11.15 -16.34 10.27
CA THR A 193 -11.44 -15.28 9.29
C THR A 193 -10.34 -14.22 9.26
N LEU A 194 -9.51 -14.13 10.31
CA LEU A 194 -8.41 -13.17 10.39
C LEU A 194 -7.14 -13.67 9.68
N THR A 195 -7.08 -14.96 9.34
CA THR A 195 -5.89 -15.66 8.85
C THR A 195 -6.13 -16.29 7.47
N GLY A 196 -5.12 -16.96 6.91
CA GLY A 196 -5.18 -17.55 5.56
C GLY A 196 -4.87 -16.56 4.44
N LYS A 197 -4.52 -15.33 4.81
CA LYS A 197 -3.94 -14.29 3.96
C LYS A 197 -2.63 -13.84 4.59
N SER A 198 -1.68 -13.39 3.78
CA SER A 198 -0.37 -12.98 4.27
C SER A 198 -0.45 -11.79 5.24
N LEU A 199 -1.31 -10.82 4.95
CA LEU A 199 -1.61 -9.71 5.84
C LEU A 199 -3.10 -9.34 5.76
N ARG A 200 -3.70 -9.00 6.90
CA ARG A 200 -5.09 -8.54 6.97
C ARG A 200 -5.24 -7.41 7.99
N TYR A 201 -5.71 -6.26 7.54
CA TYR A 201 -6.26 -5.21 8.40
C TYR A 201 -7.76 -5.45 8.57
N SER A 202 -8.29 -5.29 9.78
CA SER A 202 -9.72 -5.43 10.07
C SER A 202 -10.17 -4.38 11.09
N ASN A 203 -11.20 -3.61 10.75
CA ASN A 203 -11.90 -2.74 11.66
C ASN A 203 -13.01 -3.54 12.35
N ILE A 204 -12.88 -3.71 13.66
CA ILE A 204 -13.79 -4.55 14.46
C ILE A 204 -15.15 -3.89 14.65
N SER A 205 -15.24 -2.56 14.49
CA SER A 205 -16.49 -1.83 14.70
C SER A 205 -17.39 -1.82 13.46
N THR A 206 -16.81 -2.00 12.26
CA THR A 206 -17.52 -1.85 10.99
C THR A 206 -17.44 -3.08 10.09
N ASP A 207 -16.72 -4.13 10.50
CA ASP A 207 -16.37 -5.31 9.69
C ASP A 207 -15.60 -4.99 8.38
N ASN A 208 -15.14 -3.75 8.22
CA ASN A 208 -14.34 -3.34 7.07
C ASN A 208 -12.95 -3.98 7.13
N PHE A 209 -12.44 -4.45 6.00
CA PHE A 209 -11.14 -5.10 5.96
C PHE A 209 -10.37 -4.85 4.68
N ILE A 210 -9.05 -5.01 4.77
CA ILE A 210 -8.13 -5.06 3.64
C ILE A 210 -7.21 -6.26 3.85
N GLU A 211 -6.99 -7.03 2.79
CA GLU A 211 -6.16 -8.22 2.74
C GLU A 211 -5.10 -8.06 1.66
N LEU A 212 -3.91 -8.55 1.98
CA LEU A 212 -2.81 -8.75 1.04
C LEU A 212 -2.45 -10.24 1.05
N ASP A 213 -2.46 -10.84 -0.13
CA ASP A 213 -2.11 -12.24 -0.33
C ASP A 213 -0.86 -12.32 -1.22
N LEU A 214 0.27 -12.72 -0.64
CA LEU A 214 1.54 -12.81 -1.36
C LEU A 214 1.53 -14.08 -2.22
N LYS A 215 1.54 -13.93 -3.54
CA LYS A 215 1.52 -15.00 -4.53
C LYS A 215 2.83 -15.03 -5.32
N GLY A 216 3.92 -15.40 -4.65
CA GLY A 216 5.23 -15.58 -5.29
C GLY A 216 5.86 -14.26 -5.77
N ASP A 217 5.53 -13.83 -6.98
CA ASP A 217 6.03 -12.63 -7.66
C ASP A 217 5.05 -11.44 -7.63
N HIS A 218 3.80 -11.64 -7.22
CA HIS A 218 2.81 -10.58 -7.07
C HIS A 218 2.06 -10.65 -5.74
N VAL A 219 1.44 -9.54 -5.35
CA VAL A 219 0.53 -9.45 -4.21
C VAL A 219 -0.88 -9.21 -4.73
N GLU A 220 -1.82 -10.08 -4.38
CA GLU A 220 -3.23 -9.83 -4.58
C GLU A 220 -3.75 -8.94 -3.44
N VAL A 221 -4.46 -7.88 -3.80
CA VAL A 221 -5.08 -6.95 -2.88
C VAL A 221 -6.58 -7.17 -2.93
N SER A 222 -7.21 -7.42 -1.79
CA SER A 222 -8.67 -7.50 -1.66
C SER A 222 -9.12 -6.69 -0.46
N GLY A 223 -10.36 -6.19 -0.50
CA GLY A 223 -10.92 -5.49 0.65
C GLY A 223 -12.39 -5.23 0.47
N GLU A 224 -13.06 -5.02 1.59
CA GLU A 224 -14.48 -4.77 1.63
C GLU A 224 -14.78 -3.70 2.64
N PHE A 225 -15.61 -2.75 2.24
CA PHE A 225 -15.98 -1.61 3.06
C PHE A 225 -17.48 -1.39 3.01
N PHE A 226 -18.03 -1.08 4.18
CA PHE A 226 -19.43 -0.77 4.39
C PHE A 226 -19.54 0.56 5.13
N SER A 227 -20.53 1.36 4.74
CA SER A 227 -20.96 2.53 5.51
C SER A 227 -22.41 2.85 5.19
N THR A 228 -23.20 3.11 6.23
CA THR A 228 -24.59 3.58 6.12
C THR A 228 -24.69 5.00 5.58
N ASP A 229 -23.60 5.76 5.59
CA ASP A 229 -23.56 7.15 5.13
C ASP A 229 -23.34 7.26 3.62
N TRP A 230 -23.11 6.12 2.95
CA TRP A 230 -22.90 6.07 1.52
C TRP A 230 -24.20 5.83 0.76
N ASN A 231 -24.31 6.49 -0.39
CA ASN A 231 -25.39 6.30 -1.34
C ASN A 231 -24.82 6.40 -2.76
N PHE A 232 -24.11 5.36 -3.17
CA PHE A 232 -23.47 5.34 -4.49
C PHE A 232 -24.49 5.08 -5.62
N PRO A 233 -24.35 5.76 -6.77
CA PRO A 233 -25.08 5.38 -7.97
C PRO A 233 -24.62 4.02 -8.49
N LYS A 234 -25.47 3.35 -9.29
CA LYS A 234 -25.19 2.02 -9.83
C LYS A 234 -24.07 2.01 -10.87
N GLU A 235 -23.96 3.08 -11.66
CA GLU A 235 -22.99 3.18 -12.75
C GLU A 235 -22.44 4.61 -12.84
N TYR A 236 -21.18 4.70 -13.24
CA TYR A 236 -20.48 5.93 -13.53
C TYR A 236 -20.13 5.99 -15.02
N LEU A 237 -20.12 7.20 -15.58
CA LEU A 237 -19.62 7.44 -16.92
C LEU A 237 -18.16 7.88 -16.82
N VAL A 238 -17.25 7.11 -17.41
CA VAL A 238 -15.81 7.36 -17.38
C VAL A 238 -15.24 7.43 -18.79
N ARG A 239 -14.16 8.19 -18.96
CA ARG A 239 -13.41 8.23 -20.22
C ARG A 239 -12.66 6.91 -20.40
N GLU A 240 -12.66 6.40 -21.63
CA GLU A 240 -11.79 5.28 -21.98
C GLU A 240 -10.34 5.77 -22.03
N LEU A 241 -9.54 5.29 -21.08
CA LEU A 241 -8.11 5.55 -21.02
C LEU A 241 -7.35 4.53 -21.87
N ALA A 242 -6.15 4.88 -22.31
CA ALA A 242 -5.27 4.06 -23.12
C ALA A 242 -5.11 2.65 -22.53
N SER A 243 -5.37 1.67 -23.39
CA SER A 243 -5.21 0.26 -23.07
C SER A 243 -3.73 -0.17 -23.06
N ALA A 244 -2.87 0.55 -23.77
CA ALA A 244 -1.43 0.27 -23.87
C ALA A 244 -0.59 1.56 -23.95
N LYS A 245 0.72 1.43 -23.76
CA LYS A 245 1.71 2.52 -23.86
C LYS A 245 1.48 3.68 -22.86
N TYR A 246 0.99 3.37 -21.67
CA TYR A 246 0.94 4.31 -20.56
C TYR A 246 2.08 4.03 -19.55
N ILE A 247 2.39 5.04 -18.73
CA ILE A 247 3.19 4.94 -17.51
C ILE A 247 2.24 4.87 -16.32
N GLY A 248 1.22 5.72 -16.30
CA GLY A 248 0.20 5.72 -15.26
C GLY A 248 -1.15 6.18 -15.79
N LYS A 249 -2.21 5.60 -15.26
CA LYS A 249 -3.58 6.04 -15.51
C LYS A 249 -4.40 5.89 -14.25
N ALA A 250 -5.25 6.86 -13.98
CA ALA A 250 -6.14 6.81 -12.85
C ALA A 250 -7.41 7.59 -13.14
N TRP A 251 -8.51 7.17 -12.53
CA TRP A 251 -9.71 7.97 -12.44
C TRP A 251 -10.40 7.78 -11.10
N ILE A 252 -11.18 8.79 -10.72
CA ILE A 252 -12.03 8.75 -9.54
C ILE A 252 -13.36 9.42 -9.84
N ASN A 253 -14.42 8.77 -9.41
CA ASN A 253 -15.75 9.33 -9.24
C ASN A 253 -15.89 9.76 -7.76
N ILE A 254 -16.26 11.01 -7.52
CA ILE A 254 -16.20 11.74 -6.25
C ILE A 254 -17.62 11.78 -5.67
N PRO A 255 -17.97 10.82 -4.82
CA PRO A 255 -19.37 10.52 -4.54
C PRO A 255 -20.04 11.53 -3.60
N ASN A 256 -19.26 12.31 -2.84
CA ASN A 256 -19.78 13.20 -1.82
C ASN A 256 -18.91 14.47 -1.63
N SER A 257 -19.42 15.41 -0.83
CA SER A 257 -18.75 16.68 -0.51
C SER A 257 -17.45 16.52 0.26
N GLN A 258 -17.31 15.47 1.08
CA GLN A 258 -16.07 15.21 1.82
C GLN A 258 -14.91 14.92 0.87
N PHE A 259 -15.12 14.06 -0.14
CA PHE A 259 -14.10 13.80 -1.16
C PHE A 259 -13.85 15.03 -2.04
N LYS A 260 -14.88 15.84 -2.34
CA LYS A 260 -14.68 17.14 -3.02
C LYS A 260 -13.77 18.07 -2.21
N ASN A 261 -13.94 18.13 -0.89
CA ASN A 261 -13.10 18.95 -0.02
C ASN A 261 -11.65 18.46 0.03
N GLN A 262 -11.42 17.14 0.04
CA GLN A 262 -10.07 16.58 -0.06
C GLN A 262 -9.42 16.90 -1.39
N LEU A 263 -10.14 16.74 -2.51
CA LEU A 263 -9.63 17.14 -3.82
C LEU A 263 -9.33 18.63 -3.88
N LYS A 264 -10.21 19.47 -3.32
CA LYS A 264 -9.99 20.92 -3.21
C LYS A 264 -8.67 21.22 -2.51
N GLN A 265 -8.41 20.59 -1.37
CA GLN A 265 -7.18 20.79 -0.61
C GLN A 265 -5.94 20.43 -1.44
N LEU A 266 -5.97 19.31 -2.19
CA LEU A 266 -4.89 18.92 -3.09
C LEU A 266 -4.68 19.93 -4.23
N LEU A 267 -5.76 20.43 -4.83
CA LEU A 267 -5.68 21.42 -5.91
C LEU A 267 -5.19 22.79 -5.40
N SER A 268 -5.49 23.15 -4.16
CA SER A 268 -5.04 24.41 -3.54
C SER A 268 -3.52 24.48 -3.33
N GLU A 269 -2.81 23.35 -3.38
CA GLU A 269 -1.34 23.32 -3.33
C GLU A 269 -0.71 23.74 -4.67
N LEU A 270 -1.51 23.79 -5.74
CA LEU A 270 -1.10 24.23 -7.07
C LEU A 270 -1.60 25.66 -7.32
N PRO A 271 -0.94 26.43 -8.22
CA PRO A 271 -1.39 27.77 -8.61
C PRO A 271 -2.62 27.67 -9.54
N LEU A 272 -3.73 27.17 -9.00
CA LEU A 272 -4.99 26.87 -9.68
C LEU A 272 -6.15 27.59 -9.00
N ALA A 273 -7.20 27.90 -9.76
CA ALA A 273 -8.46 28.38 -9.21
C ALA A 273 -9.26 27.22 -8.59
N ALA A 274 -8.71 26.61 -7.52
CA ALA A 274 -9.26 25.39 -6.91
C ALA A 274 -10.73 25.54 -6.50
N ASP A 275 -11.12 26.68 -5.92
CA ASP A 275 -12.53 26.98 -5.58
C ASP A 275 -13.44 26.92 -6.81
N SER A 276 -13.03 27.56 -7.90
CA SER A 276 -13.81 27.58 -9.14
C SER A 276 -13.87 26.20 -9.79
N ILE A 277 -12.74 25.49 -9.89
CA ILE A 277 -12.69 24.14 -10.43
C ILE A 277 -13.65 23.21 -9.67
N ILE A 278 -13.64 23.25 -8.33
CA ILE A 278 -14.50 22.39 -7.52
C ILE A 278 -15.97 22.79 -7.62
N THR A 279 -16.27 24.08 -7.72
CA THR A 279 -17.64 24.60 -7.88
C THR A 279 -18.27 24.12 -9.18
N HIS A 280 -17.49 24.10 -10.27
CA HIS A 280 -17.97 23.73 -11.61
C HIS A 280 -17.84 22.23 -11.92
N LEU A 281 -17.41 21.40 -10.96
CA LEU A 281 -17.24 19.95 -11.12
C LEU A 281 -18.59 19.21 -10.98
N ASP A 282 -19.44 19.35 -12.00
CA ASP A 282 -20.84 18.87 -12.06
C ASP A 282 -21.01 17.39 -12.51
N GLY A 283 -19.95 16.59 -12.45
CA GLY A 283 -20.04 15.17 -12.78
C GLY A 283 -19.24 14.28 -11.86
N ASN A 284 -18.65 14.87 -10.81
CA ASN A 284 -17.86 14.17 -9.82
C ASN A 284 -16.70 13.36 -10.40
N TYR A 285 -16.25 13.60 -11.63
CA TYR A 285 -15.25 12.74 -12.28
C TYR A 285 -13.98 13.51 -12.57
N VAL A 286 -12.85 12.92 -12.21
CA VAL A 286 -11.50 13.37 -12.58
C VAL A 286 -10.69 12.17 -13.03
N ASP A 287 -9.96 12.32 -14.12
CA ASP A 287 -8.97 11.35 -14.58
C ASP A 287 -7.62 12.00 -14.86
N ILE A 288 -6.61 11.13 -14.88
CA ILE A 288 -5.26 11.44 -15.36
C ILE A 288 -4.72 10.25 -16.14
N GLU A 289 -3.99 10.55 -17.20
CA GLU A 289 -3.30 9.59 -18.03
C GLU A 289 -1.93 10.16 -18.38
N ILE A 290 -0.88 9.38 -18.12
CA ILE A 290 0.52 9.68 -18.43
C ILE A 290 0.98 8.62 -19.41
N LEU A 291 1.31 9.03 -20.64
CA LEU A 291 1.72 8.13 -21.70
C LEU A 291 3.24 7.95 -21.74
N LYS A 292 3.71 6.83 -22.32
CA LYS A 292 5.15 6.55 -22.50
C LYS A 292 5.82 7.51 -23.48
N ASN A 293 5.05 8.06 -24.41
CA ASN A 293 5.56 8.99 -25.39
C ASN A 293 5.81 10.38 -24.77
N LYS A 294 6.75 11.11 -25.36
CA LYS A 294 6.97 12.53 -25.08
C LYS A 294 6.44 13.36 -26.23
N VAL A 295 5.95 14.55 -25.92
CA VAL A 295 5.49 15.54 -26.90
C VAL A 295 6.42 16.74 -26.91
N ILE A 296 6.56 17.37 -28.07
CA ILE A 296 7.37 18.58 -28.22
C ILE A 296 6.48 19.79 -27.91
N GLN A 297 6.95 20.63 -26.99
CA GLN A 297 6.41 21.95 -26.75
C GLN A 297 7.45 23.00 -27.15
N THR A 298 6.99 24.09 -27.74
CA THR A 298 7.83 25.23 -28.11
C THR A 298 7.53 26.37 -27.15
N ASP A 299 8.54 26.81 -26.39
CA ASP A 299 8.47 28.04 -25.60
C ASP A 299 9.35 29.12 -26.26
N THR A 300 9.26 30.35 -25.80
CA THR A 300 10.09 31.46 -26.28
C THR A 300 11.06 31.89 -25.18
N ILE A 301 12.36 31.83 -25.46
CA ILE A 301 13.38 32.42 -24.59
C ILE A 301 13.56 33.88 -25.02
N ILE A 302 13.34 34.80 -24.10
CA ILE A 302 13.61 36.23 -24.29
C ILE A 302 15.06 36.48 -23.87
N ASN A 303 15.90 36.72 -24.86
CA ASN A 303 17.25 37.23 -24.65
C ASN A 303 17.25 38.74 -24.85
N TYR A 304 18.19 39.44 -24.24
CA TYR A 304 18.37 40.87 -24.46
C TYR A 304 19.66 41.07 -25.25
N ALA A 305 19.51 41.56 -26.47
CA ALA A 305 20.62 41.97 -27.32
C ALA A 305 20.73 43.49 -27.31
N VAL A 306 21.92 44.01 -27.61
CA VAL A 306 22.14 45.45 -27.77
C VAL A 306 22.19 45.74 -29.26
N ASP A 307 21.36 46.65 -29.74
CA ASP A 307 21.31 47.03 -31.16
C ASP A 307 22.43 48.02 -31.54
N GLU A 308 22.48 48.41 -32.82
CA GLU A 308 23.49 49.34 -33.35
C GLU A 308 23.42 50.76 -32.74
N ASN A 309 22.31 51.09 -32.07
CA ASN A 309 22.10 52.36 -31.37
C ASN A 309 22.37 52.26 -29.86
N PHE A 310 22.92 51.13 -29.39
CA PHE A 310 23.14 50.82 -27.97
C PHE A 310 21.86 50.69 -27.14
N GLU A 311 20.72 50.47 -27.79
CA GLU A 311 19.45 50.21 -27.11
C GLU A 311 19.27 48.72 -26.84
N THR A 312 18.67 48.39 -25.69
CA THR A 312 18.40 46.98 -25.33
C THR A 312 17.14 46.52 -26.06
N ILE A 313 17.28 45.50 -26.93
CA ILE A 313 16.18 44.91 -27.69
C ILE A 313 15.89 43.48 -27.22
N GLU A 314 14.60 43.13 -27.11
CA GLU A 314 14.17 41.76 -26.83
C GLU A 314 14.34 40.87 -28.07
N GLU A 315 15.25 39.90 -27.99
CA GLU A 315 15.40 38.85 -28.98
C GLU A 315 14.64 37.59 -28.52
N LYS A 316 13.58 37.25 -29.25
CA LYS A 316 12.71 36.10 -28.96
C LYS A 316 13.15 34.89 -29.77
N THR A 317 13.75 33.92 -29.11
CA THR A 317 14.21 32.68 -29.75
C THR A 317 13.30 31.50 -29.38
N PRO A 318 12.79 30.74 -30.37
CA PRO A 318 11.98 29.56 -30.09
C PRO A 318 12.85 28.45 -29.50
N TYR A 319 12.40 27.85 -28.42
CA TYR A 319 13.08 26.75 -27.74
C TYR A 319 12.14 25.54 -27.63
N GLU A 320 12.53 24.44 -28.27
CA GLU A 320 11.76 23.19 -28.23
C GLU A 320 12.19 22.32 -27.04
N THR A 321 11.21 21.90 -26.24
CA THR A 321 11.40 21.00 -25.10
C THR A 321 10.53 19.77 -25.25
N LYS A 322 11.11 18.59 -24.99
CA LYS A 322 10.34 17.34 -24.89
C LYS A 322 9.77 17.20 -23.49
N VAL A 323 8.44 17.18 -23.39
CA VAL A 323 7.70 17.02 -22.14
C VAL A 323 6.91 15.70 -22.14
N PRO A 324 6.53 15.16 -20.97
CA PRO A 324 5.68 13.98 -20.89
C PRO A 324 4.32 14.22 -21.55
N ASP A 325 3.79 13.23 -22.28
CA ASP A 325 2.42 13.28 -22.82
C ASP A 325 1.42 12.95 -21.70
N VAL A 326 0.95 13.99 -21.02
CA VAL A 326 -0.06 13.92 -19.96
C VAL A 326 -1.40 14.42 -20.48
N ARG A 327 -2.46 13.74 -20.04
CA ARG A 327 -3.86 14.09 -20.27
C ARG A 327 -4.62 14.06 -18.95
N ILE A 328 -5.49 15.03 -18.75
CA ILE A 328 -6.37 15.14 -17.58
C ILE A 328 -7.75 15.44 -18.12
N ALA A 329 -8.79 14.76 -17.63
CA ALA A 329 -10.16 15.14 -17.92
C ALA A 329 -10.93 15.34 -16.62
N MET A 330 -11.80 16.36 -16.64
CA MET A 330 -12.73 16.64 -15.56
C MET A 330 -14.13 16.73 -16.14
N ARG A 331 -15.10 16.10 -15.47
CA ARG A 331 -16.51 16.27 -15.85
C ARG A 331 -17.09 17.44 -15.09
N GLY A 332 -17.52 18.46 -15.84
CA GLY A 332 -18.00 19.72 -15.28
C GLY A 332 -19.06 20.36 -16.15
N ASP A 333 -19.56 21.50 -15.69
CA ASP A 333 -20.46 22.32 -16.49
C ASP A 333 -19.72 23.03 -17.64
N SER A 334 -20.46 23.85 -18.40
CA SER A 334 -19.92 24.56 -19.57
C SER A 334 -18.82 25.58 -19.25
N ASP A 335 -18.74 26.06 -18.00
CA ASP A 335 -17.81 27.12 -17.60
C ASP A 335 -16.50 26.55 -17.03
N MET A 336 -16.45 25.27 -16.67
CA MET A 336 -15.26 24.59 -16.11
C MET A 336 -13.96 24.93 -16.85
N SER A 337 -13.95 24.90 -18.19
CA SER A 337 -12.73 25.12 -18.98
C SER A 337 -12.12 26.52 -18.79
N ARG A 338 -12.91 27.52 -18.38
CA ARG A 338 -12.41 28.88 -18.11
C ARG A 338 -11.48 28.94 -16.89
N PHE A 339 -11.59 27.96 -16.00
CA PHE A 339 -10.81 27.90 -14.75
C PHE A 339 -9.65 26.91 -14.83
N LEU A 340 -9.56 26.15 -15.93
CA LEU A 340 -8.44 25.26 -16.18
C LEU A 340 -7.25 26.04 -16.76
N PRO A 341 -6.02 25.74 -16.33
CA PRO A 341 -4.84 26.49 -16.72
C PRO A 341 -4.44 26.18 -18.18
N ASN A 342 -3.96 27.20 -18.89
CA ASN A 342 -3.25 27.00 -20.16
C ASN A 342 -1.75 26.78 -19.96
N LYS A 343 -1.21 27.14 -18.78
CA LYS A 343 0.20 26.93 -18.40
C LYS A 343 0.28 26.65 -16.89
N LEU A 344 0.99 25.57 -16.55
CA LEU A 344 1.48 25.28 -15.19
C LEU A 344 2.99 25.00 -15.33
N PHE A 345 3.41 23.77 -15.00
CA PHE A 345 4.74 23.24 -15.32
C PHE A 345 4.95 23.06 -16.83
N TYR A 346 3.88 22.76 -17.56
CA TYR A 346 3.84 22.60 -19.02
C TYR A 346 2.73 23.46 -19.61
N HIS A 347 2.76 23.65 -20.93
CA HIS A 347 1.63 24.19 -21.67
C HIS A 347 0.54 23.12 -21.78
N TRP A 348 -0.70 23.54 -21.58
CA TRP A 348 -1.88 22.68 -21.67
C TRP A 348 -2.78 23.19 -22.79
N PHE A 349 -3.14 22.27 -23.68
CA PHE A 349 -4.14 22.45 -24.73
C PHE A 349 -5.46 21.90 -24.21
N GLN A 350 -6.56 22.60 -24.49
CA GLN A 350 -7.87 22.26 -23.96
C GLN A 350 -8.81 21.77 -25.06
N LYS A 351 -9.68 20.81 -24.72
CA LYS A 351 -10.79 20.37 -25.56
C LYS A 351 -12.00 20.11 -24.69
N GLN A 352 -13.16 20.62 -25.09
CA GLN A 352 -14.43 20.20 -24.51
C GLN A 352 -15.04 19.08 -25.34
N ASP A 353 -15.48 18.01 -24.69
CA ASP A 353 -16.16 16.90 -25.35
C ASP A 353 -17.20 16.27 -24.42
N LYS A 354 -18.47 16.23 -24.83
CA LYS A 354 -19.59 15.57 -24.11
C LYS A 354 -19.67 15.87 -22.59
N GLY A 355 -19.41 17.11 -22.19
CA GLY A 355 -19.45 17.54 -20.78
C GLY A 355 -18.15 17.27 -20.00
N PHE A 356 -17.08 16.87 -20.69
CA PHE A 356 -15.75 16.77 -20.14
C PHE A 356 -14.89 17.92 -20.65
N SER A 357 -14.13 18.53 -19.74
CA SER A 357 -13.04 19.44 -20.06
C SER A 357 -11.74 18.67 -20.00
N LEU A 358 -11.10 18.49 -21.15
CA LEU A 358 -9.85 17.76 -21.30
C LEU A 358 -8.69 18.74 -21.42
N LEU A 359 -7.61 18.43 -20.72
CA LEU A 359 -6.30 19.07 -20.84
C LEU A 359 -5.32 18.04 -21.38
N SER A 360 -4.50 18.45 -22.34
CA SER A 360 -3.37 17.65 -22.82
C SER A 360 -2.15 18.52 -23.02
N THR A 361 -0.98 17.95 -22.75
CA THR A 361 0.30 18.55 -23.13
C THR A 361 0.56 18.50 -24.64
N SER A 362 -0.22 17.71 -25.38
CA SER A 362 -0.14 17.58 -26.84
C SER A 362 -1.00 18.63 -27.55
N LYS A 363 -0.41 19.31 -28.55
CA LYS A 363 -1.13 20.26 -29.43
C LYS A 363 -2.18 19.59 -30.32
N ASP A 364 -2.11 18.26 -30.49
CA ASP A 364 -3.03 17.50 -31.33
C ASP A 364 -4.30 17.04 -30.56
N ILE A 365 -4.64 17.68 -29.44
CA ILE A 365 -5.80 17.32 -28.61
C ILE A 365 -7.11 17.33 -29.40
N ASP A 366 -7.26 18.23 -30.38
CA ASP A 366 -8.48 18.32 -31.20
C ASP A 366 -8.72 17.04 -32.02
N LYS A 367 -7.65 16.38 -32.45
CA LYS A 367 -7.68 15.11 -33.20
C LYS A 367 -7.90 13.89 -32.30
N LEU A 368 -7.89 14.05 -30.98
CA LEU A 368 -8.11 12.96 -30.04
C LEU A 368 -9.57 12.49 -30.12
N ASN A 369 -9.77 11.25 -30.57
CA ASN A 369 -11.06 10.58 -30.48
C ASN A 369 -11.25 10.03 -29.07
N VAL A 370 -12.26 10.54 -28.37
CA VAL A 370 -12.53 10.18 -26.99
C VAL A 370 -13.75 9.27 -26.92
N ALA A 371 -13.59 8.10 -26.33
CA ALA A 371 -14.69 7.19 -26.01
C ALA A 371 -15.01 7.26 -24.52
N TYR A 372 -16.25 6.94 -24.17
CA TYR A 372 -16.72 6.91 -22.78
C TYR A 372 -17.50 5.63 -22.56
N ASN A 373 -17.23 5.00 -21.42
CA ASN A 373 -17.85 3.73 -21.06
C ASN A 373 -18.51 3.87 -19.69
N LYS A 374 -19.55 3.07 -19.48
CA LYS A 374 -20.14 2.92 -18.15
C LYS A 374 -19.35 1.90 -17.33
N THR A 375 -19.21 2.17 -16.04
CA THR A 375 -18.52 1.28 -15.10
C THR A 375 -19.16 1.31 -13.72
N VAL A 376 -18.97 0.23 -12.97
CA VAL A 376 -19.31 0.15 -11.53
C VAL A 376 -18.12 0.57 -10.65
N GLU A 377 -16.98 0.92 -11.26
CA GLU A 377 -15.77 1.34 -10.55
C GLU A 377 -15.89 2.80 -10.09
N LEU A 378 -15.86 2.99 -8.77
CA LEU A 378 -15.72 4.30 -8.15
C LEU A 378 -14.37 4.90 -8.50
N SER A 379 -13.29 4.11 -8.41
CA SER A 379 -11.96 4.54 -8.80
C SER A 379 -11.13 3.40 -9.36
N HIS A 380 -10.11 3.78 -10.13
CA HIS A 380 -9.12 2.88 -10.69
C HIS A 380 -7.77 3.57 -10.75
N VAL A 381 -6.71 2.82 -10.49
CA VAL A 381 -5.33 3.26 -10.62
C VAL A 381 -4.54 2.12 -11.24
N ALA A 382 -3.81 2.39 -12.32
CA ALA A 382 -2.86 1.48 -12.91
C ALA A 382 -1.56 2.23 -13.21
N VAL A 383 -0.44 1.76 -12.67
CA VAL A 383 0.88 2.40 -12.81
C VAL A 383 1.92 1.34 -13.11
N HIS A 384 2.65 1.54 -14.21
CA HIS A 384 3.89 0.84 -14.53
C HIS A 384 5.05 1.59 -13.89
N LEU A 385 5.35 1.27 -12.63
CA LEU A 385 6.41 1.92 -11.83
C LEU A 385 7.80 1.72 -12.46
N ALA A 386 8.02 0.59 -13.14
CA ALA A 386 9.26 0.33 -13.87
C ALA A 386 9.55 1.42 -14.94
N ASP A 387 8.50 1.89 -15.63
CA ASP A 387 8.58 2.94 -16.64
C ASP A 387 8.54 4.37 -16.05
N TRP A 388 8.37 4.51 -14.73
CA TRP A 388 8.32 5.83 -14.08
C TRP A 388 9.68 6.54 -14.19
N PRO A 389 9.73 7.78 -14.70
CA PRO A 389 10.99 8.50 -14.88
C PRO A 389 11.65 8.84 -13.54
N ASN A 390 12.93 8.52 -13.38
CA ASN A 390 13.68 8.79 -12.14
C ASN A 390 13.85 10.30 -11.89
N GLU A 391 13.77 11.10 -12.95
CA GLU A 391 13.85 12.56 -12.88
C GLU A 391 12.59 13.17 -12.24
N ALA A 392 11.45 12.46 -12.29
CA ALA A 392 10.22 12.85 -11.61
C ALA A 392 10.28 12.45 -10.14
N LYS A 393 10.80 13.36 -9.31
CA LYS A 393 11.02 13.19 -7.86
C LYS A 393 9.74 13.21 -7.02
N ILE A 394 8.78 12.36 -7.36
CA ILE A 394 7.58 12.14 -6.55
C ILE A 394 7.90 11.08 -5.50
N SER A 395 8.30 11.50 -4.29
CA SER A 395 8.85 10.61 -3.25
C SER A 395 8.00 9.35 -2.96
N PRO A 396 6.66 9.42 -2.86
CA PRO A 396 5.85 8.22 -2.66
C PRO A 396 5.96 7.22 -3.82
N ILE A 397 6.02 7.70 -5.06
CA ILE A 397 6.14 6.84 -6.24
C ILE A 397 7.54 6.23 -6.33
N LEU A 398 8.58 7.01 -6.01
CA LEU A 398 9.94 6.48 -5.95
C LEU A 398 10.09 5.41 -4.88
N LEU A 399 9.46 5.55 -3.71
CA LEU A 399 9.42 4.53 -2.67
C LEU A 399 8.69 3.27 -3.16
N LEU A 400 7.54 3.42 -3.82
CA LEU A 400 6.81 2.27 -4.37
C LEU A 400 7.62 1.56 -5.47
N LYS A 401 8.36 2.31 -6.28
CA LYS A 401 9.24 1.77 -7.33
C LYS A 401 10.37 0.91 -6.77
N THR A 402 10.78 1.08 -5.52
CA THR A 402 11.79 0.19 -4.91
C THR A 402 11.23 -1.17 -4.49
N ILE A 403 9.89 -1.33 -4.48
CA ILE A 403 9.23 -2.54 -3.96
C ILE A 403 8.25 -3.18 -4.94
N ALA A 404 7.96 -2.57 -6.09
CA ALA A 404 7.02 -3.08 -7.08
C ALA A 404 7.33 -2.55 -8.48
N SER A 405 7.12 -3.36 -9.52
CA SER A 405 7.17 -2.92 -10.92
C SER A 405 5.86 -2.31 -11.38
N ASP A 406 4.75 -2.83 -10.88
CA ASP A 406 3.41 -2.56 -11.38
C ASP A 406 2.40 -2.51 -10.25
N ILE A 407 1.46 -1.58 -10.31
CA ILE A 407 0.34 -1.49 -9.37
C ILE A 407 -0.93 -1.33 -10.18
N THR A 408 -1.91 -2.18 -9.94
CA THR A 408 -3.29 -2.00 -10.45
C THR A 408 -4.25 -2.17 -9.29
N LEU A 409 -5.02 -1.14 -8.98
CA LEU A 409 -6.03 -1.13 -7.91
C LEU A 409 -7.34 -0.58 -8.46
N SER A 410 -8.44 -1.19 -8.06
CA SER A 410 -9.79 -0.78 -8.41
C SER A 410 -10.69 -0.83 -7.19
N LEU A 411 -11.53 0.19 -7.03
CA LEU A 411 -12.55 0.27 -5.99
C LEU A 411 -13.92 0.25 -6.66
N LYS A 412 -14.65 -0.83 -6.46
CA LYS A 412 -15.94 -1.10 -7.09
C LYS A 412 -17.09 -0.82 -6.14
N VAL A 413 -18.15 -0.23 -6.66
CA VAL A 413 -19.44 -0.16 -5.97
C VAL A 413 -20.15 -1.49 -6.17
N ALA A 414 -20.23 -2.28 -5.11
CA ALA A 414 -20.97 -3.55 -5.13
C ALA A 414 -22.44 -3.34 -4.74
N ASP A 415 -22.72 -2.35 -3.89
CA ASP A 415 -24.06 -1.89 -3.51
C ASP A 415 -23.99 -0.41 -3.07
N HIS A 416 -25.14 0.24 -2.87
CA HIS A 416 -25.27 1.66 -2.48
C HIS A 416 -24.44 2.03 -1.22
N ASN A 417 -24.20 1.06 -0.33
CA ASN A 417 -23.48 1.20 0.92
C ASN A 417 -22.20 0.33 1.01
N ARG A 418 -21.79 -0.30 -0.10
CA ARG A 418 -20.72 -1.32 -0.11
C ARG A 418 -19.71 -1.10 -1.22
N LEU A 419 -18.44 -1.05 -0.83
CA LEU A 419 -17.29 -0.98 -1.74
C LEU A 419 -16.45 -2.24 -1.66
N VAL A 420 -15.92 -2.66 -2.81
CA VAL A 420 -14.99 -3.78 -2.93
C VAL A 420 -13.69 -3.27 -3.54
N LEU A 421 -12.60 -3.38 -2.78
CA LEU A 421 -11.25 -3.14 -3.28
C LEU A 421 -10.71 -4.43 -3.86
N GLN A 422 -10.10 -4.32 -5.04
CA GLN A 422 -9.42 -5.43 -5.69
C GLN A 422 -8.23 -4.92 -6.50
N GLY A 423 -7.17 -5.70 -6.59
CA GLY A 423 -6.03 -5.35 -7.40
C GLY A 423 -4.84 -6.26 -7.24
N THR A 424 -3.75 -5.85 -7.87
CA THR A 424 -2.49 -6.59 -7.91
C THR A 424 -1.32 -5.62 -7.81
N ILE A 425 -0.30 -6.02 -7.07
CA ILE A 425 1.02 -5.39 -7.06
C ILE A 425 2.00 -6.40 -7.66
N GLY A 426 2.54 -6.09 -8.84
CA GLY A 426 3.40 -6.99 -9.62
C GLY A 426 4.89 -6.78 -9.33
N ASP A 427 5.65 -7.85 -9.55
CA ASP A 427 7.11 -7.96 -9.35
C ASP A 427 7.58 -7.28 -8.06
N TYR A 428 7.04 -7.77 -6.93
CA TYR A 428 7.45 -7.26 -5.64
C TYR A 428 8.80 -7.92 -5.25
N SER A 429 9.91 -7.36 -5.75
CA SER A 429 11.22 -7.97 -5.53
C SER A 429 12.34 -6.97 -5.23
N HIS A 430 12.66 -6.88 -3.93
CA HIS A 430 14.00 -7.09 -3.38
C HIS A 430 13.95 -7.59 -1.93
#